data_AF-A0A7V9NTI2-F1
#
_entry.id   AF-A0A7V9NTI2-F1
#
_cell.length_a   1.000
_cell.length_b   1.000
_cell.length_c   1.000
_cell.angle_alpha   90.00
_cell.angle_beta   90.00
_cell.angle_gamma   90.00
#
_symmetry.space_group_name_H-M   'P 1'
#
loop_
_entity.id
_entity.type
_entity.pdbx_description
1 polymer ?
#
loop_
_entity_poly.entity_id
_entity_poly.type
_entity_poly.pdbx_seq_one_letter_code
_entity_poly.pdbx_strand_id
1 'polypeptide(L)'
;MLVIALTGGIGAGKSSVSTLLVERGAVLIDADAVAKELQRTAGAGFRPIVDRFGSGVVGPDGELDRPAIAAIVFADDAARNDLNMIMWPLIGSTINDRVAANADTD
;
A
#
# COMPACT_ATOMS: atom_id res chain seq x y z
N MET A 1 2.97 -14.28 19.17
CA MET A 1 2.96 -12.98 18.47
C MET A 1 1.63 -12.26 18.64
N LEU A 2 1.67 -11.00 19.07
CA LEU A 2 0.52 -10.09 19.15
C LEU A 2 0.56 -9.15 17.94
N VAL A 3 -0.53 -9.10 17.15
CA VAL A 3 -0.65 -8.16 16.02
C VAL A 3 -1.61 -7.05 16.41
N ILE A 4 -1.13 -5.81 16.37
CA ILE A 4 -1.91 -4.62 16.72
C ILE A 4 -2.13 -3.77 15.47
N ALA A 5 -3.38 -3.54 15.09
CA ALA A 5 -3.72 -2.63 14.01
C ALA A 5 -3.80 -1.19 14.53
N LEU A 6 -2.88 -0.33 14.07
CA LEU A 6 -2.92 1.10 14.33
C LEU A 6 -3.65 1.84 13.21
N THR A 7 -4.80 2.43 13.53
CA THR A 7 -5.61 3.20 12.58
C THR A 7 -6.03 4.55 13.15
N GLY A 8 -6.58 5.42 12.31
CA GLY A 8 -6.95 6.79 12.66
C GLY A 8 -7.04 7.70 11.43
N GLY A 9 -7.80 8.78 11.56
CA GLY A 9 -7.99 9.75 10.47
C GLY A 9 -6.71 10.49 10.05
N ILE A 10 -6.84 11.34 9.03
CA ILE A 10 -5.78 12.26 8.60
C ILE A 10 -5.44 13.19 9.77
N GLY A 11 -4.15 13.36 10.07
CA GLY A 11 -3.69 14.21 11.19
C GLY A 11 -3.82 13.60 12.59
N ALA A 12 -4.30 12.36 12.73
CA ALA A 12 -4.50 11.72 14.04
C ALA A 12 -3.21 11.29 14.77
N GLY A 13 -2.02 11.58 14.22
CA GLY A 13 -0.74 11.24 14.88
C GLY A 13 -0.32 9.77 14.79
N LYS A 14 -0.90 8.98 13.88
CA LYS A 14 -0.54 7.55 13.67
C LYS A 14 0.97 7.34 13.53
N SER A 15 1.62 8.14 12.69
CA SER A 15 3.06 8.05 12.45
C SER A 15 3.87 8.31 13.73
N SER A 16 3.42 9.24 14.58
CA SER A 16 4.07 9.51 15.87
C SER A 16 3.94 8.31 16.80
N VAL A 17 2.75 7.72 16.90
CA VAL A 17 2.51 6.54 17.74
C VAL A 17 3.28 5.32 17.23
N SER A 18 3.31 5.08 15.91
CA SER A 18 4.08 3.97 15.34
C SER A 18 5.58 4.11 15.61
N THR A 19 6.14 5.32 15.52
CA THR A 19 7.56 5.56 15.86
C THR A 19 7.84 5.22 17.33
N LEU A 20 6.97 5.65 18.25
CA LEU A 20 7.12 5.34 19.68
C LEU A 20 7.05 3.83 19.96
N LEU A 21 6.22 3.09 19.23
CA LEU A 21 6.14 1.62 19.34
C LEU A 21 7.42 0.96 18.82
N VAL A 22 7.96 1.42 17.69
CA VAL A 22 9.23 0.93 17.13
C VAL A 22 10.40 1.19 18.07
N GLU A 23 10.47 2.37 18.69
CA GLU A 23 11.47 2.69 19.73
C GLU A 23 11.42 1.76 20.95
N ARG A 24 10.28 1.08 21.15
CA ARG A 24 10.07 0.08 22.20
C ARG A 24 10.22 -1.36 21.71
N GLY A 25 10.72 -1.56 20.50
CA GLY A 25 11.02 -2.87 19.94
C GLY A 25 9.91 -3.47 19.08
N ALA A 26 8.81 -2.75 18.83
CA ALA A 26 7.77 -3.26 17.93
C ALA A 26 8.25 -3.29 16.47
N VAL A 27 7.89 -4.35 15.76
CA VAL A 27 8.05 -4.39 14.30
C VAL A 27 6.91 -3.62 13.65
N LEU A 28 7.24 -2.62 12.83
CA LEU A 28 6.26 -1.85 12.08
C LEU A 28 6.06 -2.42 10.67
N ILE A 29 4.82 -2.79 10.37
CA ILE A 29 4.37 -3.10 9.02
C ILE A 29 3.42 -1.97 8.58
N ASP A 30 3.93 -1.07 7.74
CA ASP A 30 3.17 0.09 7.23
C ASP A 30 2.46 -0.26 5.91
N ALA A 31 1.12 -0.22 5.92
CA ALA A 31 0.29 -0.50 4.76
C ALA A 31 0.49 0.51 3.61
N ASP A 32 0.74 1.78 3.91
CA ASP A 32 1.00 2.81 2.89
C ASP A 32 2.35 2.57 2.22
N ALA A 33 3.36 2.11 2.98
CA ALA A 33 4.65 1.73 2.44
C ALA A 33 4.54 0.48 1.55
N VAL A 34 3.80 -0.54 1.99
CA VAL A 34 3.52 -1.76 1.19
C VAL A 34 2.80 -1.41 -0.10
N ALA A 35 1.75 -0.58 -0.05
CA ALA A 35 1.03 -0.14 -1.24
C ALA A 35 1.95 0.59 -2.23
N LYS A 36 2.88 1.43 -1.73
CA LYS A 36 3.85 2.12 -2.57
C LYS A 36 4.83 1.17 -3.24
N GLU A 37 5.33 0.17 -2.52
CA GLU A 37 6.24 -0.86 -3.04
C GLU A 37 5.60 -1.70 -4.14
N LEU A 38 4.37 -2.16 -3.91
CA LEU A 38 3.60 -2.96 -4.87
C LEU A 38 3.29 -2.21 -6.17
N GLN A 39 3.23 -0.87 -6.11
CA GLN A 39 2.97 -0.01 -7.27
C GLN A 39 4.22 0.36 -8.07
N ARG A 40 5.42 0.03 -7.59
CA ARG A 40 6.66 0.29 -8.36
C ARG A 40 6.70 -0.58 -9.62
N THR A 41 7.48 -0.22 -10.63
CA THR A 41 7.62 -0.99 -11.88
C THR A 41 7.90 -2.49 -11.66
N ALA A 42 8.68 -2.84 -10.63
CA ALA A 42 8.96 -4.24 -10.27
C ALA A 42 7.92 -4.88 -9.35
N GLY A 43 6.96 -4.12 -8.84
CA GLY A 43 5.93 -4.54 -7.91
C GLY A 43 4.76 -5.24 -8.59
N ALA A 44 4.11 -6.14 -7.86
CA ALA A 44 3.02 -6.98 -8.37
C ALA A 44 1.77 -6.18 -8.81
N GLY A 45 1.60 -4.95 -8.32
CA GLY A 45 0.48 -4.08 -8.67
C GLY A 45 0.68 -3.30 -9.97
N PHE A 46 1.92 -3.12 -10.44
CA PHE A 46 2.20 -2.27 -11.60
C PHE A 46 1.48 -2.75 -12.86
N ARG A 47 1.72 -4.00 -13.27
CA ARG A 47 1.18 -4.53 -14.53
C ARG A 47 -0.35 -4.56 -14.54
N PRO A 48 -1.05 -5.08 -13.51
CA PRO A 48 -2.50 -5.05 -13.47
C PRO A 48 -3.10 -3.63 -13.53
N ILE A 49 -2.47 -2.65 -12.89
CA ILE A 49 -2.90 -1.25 -12.95
C ILE A 49 -2.75 -0.71 -14.38
N VAL A 50 -1.61 -0.95 -15.03
CA VAL A 50 -1.40 -0.53 -16.43
C VAL A 50 -2.37 -1.23 -17.38
N ASP A 51 -2.64 -2.52 -17.18
CA ASP A 51 -3.58 -3.27 -18.01
C ASP A 51 -5.03 -2.74 -17.85
N ARG A 52 -5.41 -2.28 -16.65
CA ARG A 52 -6.75 -1.72 -16.39
C ARG A 52 -6.91 -0.27 -16.85
N PHE A 53 -5.91 0.58 -16.63
CA PHE A 53 -6.01 2.03 -16.85
C PHE A 53 -5.26 2.52 -18.11
N GLY A 54 -4.57 1.61 -18.80
CA GLY A 54 -3.79 1.89 -20.01
C GLY A 54 -2.41 2.47 -19.72
N SER A 55 -1.61 2.69 -20.77
CA SER A 55 -0.26 3.26 -20.63
C SER A 55 -0.25 4.73 -20.21
N GLY A 56 -1.40 5.42 -20.22
CA GLY A 56 -1.53 6.81 -19.81
C GLY A 56 -1.29 7.06 -18.31
N VAL A 57 -1.23 6.01 -17.50
CA VAL A 57 -0.88 6.08 -16.07
C VAL A 57 0.59 5.77 -15.80
N VAL A 58 1.43 5.67 -16.83
CA VAL A 58 2.88 5.47 -16.69
C VAL A 58 3.59 6.78 -17.01
N GLY A 59 4.41 7.24 -16.08
CA GLY A 59 5.21 8.44 -16.21
C GLY A 59 6.40 8.25 -17.16
N PRO A 60 7.12 9.34 -17.50
CA PRO A 60 8.28 9.29 -18.37
C PRO A 60 9.48 8.54 -17.76
N ASP A 61 9.48 8.33 -16.45
CA ASP A 61 10.45 7.52 -15.70
C ASP A 61 10.14 6.01 -15.74
N GLY A 62 9.02 5.61 -16.35
CA GLY A 62 8.57 4.22 -16.43
C GLY A 62 7.88 3.71 -15.17
N GLU A 63 7.63 4.59 -14.20
CA GLU A 63 6.89 4.29 -12.96
C GLU A 63 5.41 4.73 -13.10
N LEU A 64 4.55 4.31 -12.18
CA LEU A 64 3.17 4.77 -12.19
C LEU A 64 3.07 6.26 -11.84
N ASP A 65 2.38 7.01 -12.69
CA ASP A 65 1.97 8.40 -12.43
C ASP A 65 0.80 8.40 -11.45
N ARG A 66 1.14 8.53 -10.16
CA ARG A 66 0.15 8.57 -9.06
C ARG A 66 -0.86 9.70 -9.23
N PRO A 67 -0.47 10.96 -9.54
CA PRO A 67 -1.42 12.00 -9.91
C PRO A 67 -2.40 11.61 -11.01
N ALA A 68 -1.94 10.97 -12.10
CA ALA A 68 -2.81 10.54 -13.19
C ALA A 68 -3.82 9.47 -12.73
N ILE A 69 -3.36 8.46 -11.99
CA ILE A 69 -4.25 7.44 -11.41
C ILE A 69 -5.27 8.09 -10.46
N ALA A 70 -4.80 8.98 -9.58
CA ALA A 70 -5.64 9.70 -8.62
C ALA A 70 -6.75 10.49 -9.35
N ALA A 71 -6.41 11.22 -10.41
CA ALA A 71 -7.39 11.97 -11.20
C ALA A 71 -8.50 11.07 -11.77
N ILE A 72 -8.16 9.85 -12.20
CA ILE A 72 -9.13 8.86 -12.68
C ILE A 72 -10.00 8.34 -11.54
N VAL A 73 -9.40 7.83 -10.47
CA VAL A 73 -10.13 7.14 -9.38
C VAL A 73 -10.89 8.10 -8.45
N PHE A 74 -10.56 9.39 -8.45
CA PHE A 74 -11.36 10.40 -7.75
C PHE A 74 -12.55 10.90 -8.57
N ALA A 75 -12.53 10.72 -9.90
CA ALA A 75 -13.62 11.11 -10.78
C ALA A 75 -14.62 9.96 -11.06
N ASP A 76 -14.20 8.71 -10.88
CA ASP A 76 -15.00 7.52 -11.18
C ASP A 76 -14.92 6.47 -10.05
N ASP A 77 -16.07 6.20 -9.42
CA ASP A 77 -16.20 5.20 -8.38
C ASP A 77 -15.94 3.76 -8.86
N ALA A 78 -16.27 3.45 -10.11
CA ALA A 78 -15.99 2.13 -10.70
C ALA A 78 -14.47 1.95 -10.88
N ALA A 79 -13.80 2.96 -11.42
CA ALA A 79 -12.33 2.98 -11.50
C ALA A 79 -11.66 2.85 -10.12
N ARG A 80 -12.19 3.54 -9.10
CA ARG A 80 -11.71 3.40 -7.71
C ARG A 80 -11.87 1.98 -7.19
N ASN A 81 -13.03 1.37 -7.43
CA ASN A 81 -13.27 -0.01 -7.03
C ASN A 81 -12.33 -0.98 -7.75
N ASP A 82 -12.07 -0.79 -9.04
CA ASP A 82 -11.16 -1.64 -9.80
C ASP A 82 -9.72 -1.54 -9.27
N LEU A 83 -9.25 -0.34 -8.94
CA LEU A 83 -7.96 -0.16 -8.29
C LEU A 83 -7.89 -0.89 -6.94
N ASN A 84 -8.95 -0.78 -6.12
CA ASN A 84 -9.02 -1.47 -4.83
C ASN A 84 -9.02 -2.99 -4.99
N MET A 85 -9.77 -3.53 -5.96
CA MET A 85 -9.82 -4.96 -6.25
C MET A 85 -8.47 -5.53 -6.71
N ILE A 86 -7.65 -4.71 -7.38
CA ILE A 86 -6.27 -5.06 -7.71
C ILE A 86 -5.38 -5.01 -6.45
N MET A 87 -5.45 -3.91 -5.69
CA MET A 87 -4.47 -3.61 -4.65
C MET A 87 -4.72 -4.34 -3.33
N TRP A 88 -5.97 -4.48 -2.87
CA TRP A 88 -6.27 -5.03 -1.55
C TRP A 88 -5.78 -6.48 -1.38
N PRO A 89 -5.97 -7.41 -2.34
CA PRO A 89 -5.44 -8.76 -2.20
C PRO A 89 -3.91 -8.78 -2.12
N LEU A 90 -3.24 -7.95 -2.92
CA LEU A 90 -1.77 -7.87 -2.95
C LEU A 90 -1.24 -7.33 -1.62
N ILE A 91 -1.80 -6.23 -1.12
CA ILE A 91 -1.43 -5.64 0.17
C ILE A 91 -1.68 -6.64 1.30
N GLY A 92 -2.85 -7.29 1.32
CA GLY A 92 -3.21 -8.28 2.33
C GLY A 92 -2.23 -9.46 2.37
N SER A 93 -1.90 -10.03 1.20
CA SER A 93 -0.92 -11.11 1.11
C SER A 93 0.45 -10.65 1.62
N THR A 94 0.96 -9.51 1.16
CA THR A 94 2.28 -9.02 1.56
C THR A 94 2.35 -8.70 3.05
N ILE A 95 1.29 -8.13 3.64
CA ILE A 95 1.23 -7.90 5.08
C ILE A 95 1.25 -9.23 5.83
N ASN A 96 0.45 -10.22 5.40
CA ASN A 96 0.42 -11.55 6.03
C ASN A 96 1.79 -12.24 5.95
N ASP A 97 2.48 -12.15 4.81
CA ASP A 97 3.81 -12.71 4.62
C ASP A 97 4.83 -12.05 5.57
N ARG A 98 4.75 -10.72 5.74
CA ARG A 98 5.62 -9.98 6.69
C ARG A 98 5.31 -10.32 8.14
N VAL A 99 4.03 -10.47 8.49
CA VAL A 99 3.61 -10.91 9.82
C VAL A 99 4.15 -12.32 10.09
N ALA A 100 4.01 -13.24 9.15
CA ALA A 100 4.53 -14.61 9.28
C ALA A 100 6.07 -14.63 9.41
N ALA A 101 6.78 -13.81 8.64
CA ALA A 101 8.25 -13.69 8.73
C ALA A 101 8.75 -13.12 10.06
N ASN A 102 7.88 -12.50 10.87
CA ASN A 102 8.18 -11.98 12.20
C ASN A 102 7.45 -12.77 13.31
N ALA A 103 6.95 -13.98 13.03
CA ALA A 103 6.19 -14.77 13.99
C ALA A 103 6.98 -15.15 15.25
N ASP A 104 8.31 -15.22 15.13
CA ASP A 104 9.24 -15.63 16.18
C ASP A 104 9.79 -14.44 17.00
N THR A 105 9.31 -13.22 16.78
CA THR A 105 9.66 -12.10 17.67
C THR A 105 8.98 -12.31 19.03
N ASP A 106 9.79 -12.35 20.10
CA ASP A 106 9.37 -12.49 21.50
C ASP A 106 8.29 -11.47 21.94
#